data_AF-A0A960N644-F1
#
_entry.id   AF-A0A960N644-F1
#
_cell.length_a   1.000
_cell.length_b   1.000
_cell.length_c   1.000
_cell.angle_alpha   90.00
_cell.angle_beta   90.00
_cell.angle_gamma   90.00
#
_symmetry.space_group_name_H-M   'P 1'
#
loop_
_entity.id
_entity.type
_entity.pdbx_description
1 polymer ?
#
loop_
_entity_poly.entity_id
_entity_poly.type
_entity_poly.pdbx_seq_one_letter_code
_entity_poly.pdbx_strand_id
1 'polypeptide(L)' 'VQLIGTLSIGAFAFLFSFAVFFILKLIMGVRVSEEEEAEGLDVAEHGAPAYHIS' A
#
# COMPACT_ATOMS: atom_id res chain seq x y z
N VAL A 1 18.88 4.18 -26.80
CA VAL A 1 18.87 4.93 -25.53
C VAL A 1 17.56 4.78 -24.75
N GLN A 2 16.41 4.64 -25.43
CA GLN A 2 15.09 4.45 -24.79
C GLN A 2 15.04 3.25 -23.85
N LEU A 3 15.48 2.07 -24.28
CA LEU A 3 15.44 0.85 -23.45
C LEU A 3 16.23 1.00 -22.13
N ILE A 4 17.41 1.61 -22.20
CA ILE A 4 18.25 1.86 -21.02
C ILE A 4 17.51 2.81 -20.07
N GLY A 5 16.98 3.93 -20.58
CA GLY A 5 16.22 4.88 -19.76
C GLY A 5 14.99 4.25 -19.11
N THR A 6 14.22 3.45 -19.85
CA THR A 6 13.05 2.74 -19.31
C THR A 6 13.44 1.78 -18.19
N LEU A 7 14.49 0.98 -18.40
CA LEU A 7 14.95 0.03 -17.38
C LEU A 7 15.53 0.75 -16.15
N SER A 8 16.26 1.85 -16.35
CA SER A 8 16.82 2.63 -15.25
C SER A 8 15.73 3.22 -14.35
N ILE A 9 14.69 3.82 -14.93
CA ILE A 9 13.58 4.41 -14.15
C ILE A 9 12.77 3.30 -13.47
N GLY A 10 12.46 2.21 -14.18
CA GLY A 10 11.73 1.08 -13.62
C GLY A 10 12.46 0.42 -12.45
N ALA A 11 13.76 0.17 -12.60
CA ALA A 11 14.59 -0.40 -11.54
C ALA A 11 14.70 0.54 -10.33
N PHE A 12 14.91 1.84 -10.57
CA PHE A 12 14.98 2.82 -9.49
C PHE A 12 13.65 2.90 -8.73
N ALA A 13 12.53 3.07 -9.43
CA ALA A 13 11.21 3.17 -8.81
C ALA A 13 10.89 1.92 -7.99
N PHE A 14 11.12 0.73 -8.56
CA PHE A 14 10.86 -0.53 -7.85
C PHE A 14 11.73 -0.67 -6.59
N LEU A 15 13.06 -0.51 -6.72
CA LEU A 15 13.98 -0.72 -5.60
C LEU A 15 13.78 0.33 -4.50
N PHE A 16 13.55 1.58 -4.88
CA PHE A 16 13.33 2.66 -3.93
C PHE A 16 12.00 2.48 -3.19
N SER A 17 10.90 2.23 -3.91
CA SER A 17 9.61 1.94 -3.28
C SER A 17 9.69 0.71 -2.39
N PHE A 18 10.34 -0.36 -2.85
CA PHE A 18 10.55 -1.58 -2.06
C PHE A 18 11.29 -1.27 -0.76
N ALA A 19 12.39 -0.51 -0.81
CA ALA A 19 13.14 -0.13 0.39
C ALA A 19 12.28 0.70 1.37
N VAL A 20 11.54 1.70 0.87
CA VAL A 20 10.67 2.53 1.71
C VAL A 20 9.59 1.70 2.39
N PHE A 21 8.84 0.87 1.64
CA PHE A 21 7.77 0.05 2.21
C PHE A 21 8.32 -1.04 3.13
N PHE A 22 9.52 -1.58 2.85
CA PHE A 22 10.16 -2.54 3.74
C PHE A 22 10.53 -1.91 5.08
N ILE A 23 11.10 -0.69 5.08
CA ILE A 23 11.41 0.05 6.31
C ILE A 23 10.14 0.36 7.10
N LEU A 24 9.09 0.85 6.44
CA LEU A 24 7.81 1.13 7.11
C LEU A 24 7.21 -0.13 7.73
N LYS A 25 7.30 -1.26 7.03
CA LYS A 25 6.87 -2.57 7.55
C LYS A 25 7.62 -2.95 8.83
N LEU A 26 8.90 -2.66 8.94
CA LEU A 26 9.69 -2.98 10.13
C LEU A 26 9.41 -2.06 11.33
N ILE A 27 9.07 -0.79 11.08
CA ILE A 27 8.89 0.21 12.14
C ILE A 27 7.47 0.19 12.72
N MET A 28 6.46 0.16 11.86
CA MET A 28 5.06 0.35 12.26
C MET A 28 4.07 -0.62 11.59
N GLY A 29 4.49 -1.33 10.54
CA GLY A 29 3.56 -2.08 9.70
C GLY A 29 2.86 -1.17 8.68
N VAL A 30 2.38 -1.76 7.59
CA VAL A 30 1.70 -1.03 6.49
C VAL A 30 0.29 -1.58 6.23
N ARG A 31 -0.06 -2.71 6.84
CA ARG A 31 -1.32 -3.41 6.62
C ARG A 31 -2.04 -3.57 7.95
N VAL A 32 -3.35 -3.39 7.92
CA VAL A 32 -4.25 -3.63 9.05
C VAL A 32 -4.37 -5.13 9.33
N SER A 33 -5.05 -5.49 10.43
CA SER A 33 -5.30 -6.90 10.75
C SER A 33 -6.19 -7.57 9.70
N GLU A 34 -6.15 -8.91 9.61
CA GLU A 34 -7.02 -9.67 8.69
C GLU A 34 -8.51 -9.47 8.96
N GLU A 35 -8.87 -9.23 10.23
CA GLU A 35 -10.24 -8.94 10.66
C GLU A 35 -10.70 -7.57 10.17
N GLU A 36 -9.92 -6.51 10.42
CA GLU A 36 -10.20 -5.15 9.93
C GLU A 36 -10.22 -5.08 8.39
N GLU A 37 -9.36 -5.85 7.72
CA GLU A 37 -9.35 -5.95 6.26
C GLU A 37 -10.64 -6.62 5.73
N ALA A 38 -11.17 -7.62 6.44
CA ALA A 38 -12.41 -8.30 6.08
C ALA A 38 -13.66 -7.46 6.36
N GLU A 39 -13.65 -6.67 7.45
CA GLU A 39 -14.75 -5.76 7.82
C GLU A 39 -14.79 -4.52 6.93
N GLY A 40 -13.63 -4.05 6.47
CA GLY A 40 -13.47 -2.86 5.65
C GLY A 40 -13.05 -1.63 6.47
N LEU A 41 -12.07 -0.91 5.94
CA LEU A 41 -11.41 0.22 6.63
C LEU A 41 -12.39 1.31 7.07
N ASP A 42 -13.40 1.64 6.27
CA ASP A 42 -14.38 2.66 6.64
C ASP A 42 -15.21 2.25 7.87
N VAL A 43 -15.57 0.97 7.97
CA VAL A 43 -16.30 0.45 9.13
C VAL A 43 -15.39 0.39 10.35
N ALA A 44 -14.16 -0.10 10.17
CA ALA A 44 -13.18 -0.22 11.26
C ALA A 44 -12.72 1.14 11.82
N GLU A 45 -12.50 2.15 10.97
CA GLU A 45 -11.97 3.46 11.39
C GLU A 45 -13.05 4.53 11.61
N HIS A 46 -14.18 4.44 10.91
CA HIS A 46 -15.22 5.48 10.91
C HIS A 46 -16.59 4.97 11.37
N GLY A 47 -16.74 3.67 11.66
CA GLY A 47 -17.95 3.08 12.22
C GLY A 47 -19.13 2.99 11.26
N ALA A 48 -18.92 3.29 9.98
CA ALA A 48 -19.97 3.25 8.96
C ALA A 48 -19.37 2.92 7.58
N PRO A 49 -20.09 2.17 6.73
CA PRO A 49 -19.64 1.92 5.36
C PRO A 49 -19.64 3.22 4.55
N ALA A 50 -18.65 3.41 3.68
CA ALA A 50 -18.60 4.57 2.77
C ALA A 50 -19.81 4.69 1.84
N TYR A 51 -20.45 3.57 1.52
CA TYR A 51 -21.62 3.51 0.67
C TYR A 51 -22.73 2.68 1.30
N HIS A 52 -23.89 3.30 1.53
CA HIS A 52 -25.13 2.59 1.81
C HIS A 52 -25.77 2.20 0.48
N ILE A 53 -25.49 1.00 0.00
CA ILE A 53 -26.17 0.47 -1.18
C ILE A 53 -27.62 0.20 -0.76
N SER A 54 -28.53 1.08 -1.18
CA SER A 54 -29.98 0.92 -1.01
C SER A 54 -30.55 0.05 -2.14
#